data_AF-A0AAE1Y7A6-F1
#
_entry.id   AF-A0AAE1Y7A6-F1
#
_cell.length_a   1.000
_cell.length_b   1.000
_cell.length_c   1.000
_cell.angle_alpha   90.00
_cell.angle_beta   90.00
_cell.angle_gamma   90.00
#
_symmetry.space_group_name_H-M   'P 1'
#
loop_
_entity.id
_entity.type
_entity.pdbx_description
1 polymer ?
#
loop_
_entity_poly.entity_id
_entity_poly.type
_entity_poly.pdbx_seq_one_letter_code
_entity_poly.pdbx_strand_id
1 'polypeptide(L)'
;MPDPVEPEHGQTAQYPRELDAYNKWRDQDLSVAYGSTLATRLRALTLRFNQYVLDPKYSMIQHRTLKDMIRELQNGGTELSDEQQVLVVLRSLPEQTWGHVKLVLTHNEQIKTFDGIANHLKLKADRRKSECAQQAALVAHAGQRKPHKGKRWNKPTGARQSQT
;
A
#
# COMPACT_ATOMS: atom_id res chain seq x y z
N MET A 1 -6.73 44.24 1.36
CA MET A 1 -6.46 45.24 0.30
C MET A 1 -7.35 44.88 -0.89
N PRO A 2 -7.93 45.86 -1.60
CA PRO A 2 -8.69 45.60 -2.81
C PRO A 2 -7.78 45.11 -3.94
N ASP A 3 -8.30 44.23 -4.81
CA ASP A 3 -7.58 43.70 -5.97
C ASP A 3 -7.31 44.82 -6.99
N PRO A 4 -6.10 44.92 -7.56
CA PRO A 4 -5.78 45.90 -8.60
C PRO A 4 -6.61 45.64 -9.87
N VAL A 5 -7.23 46.69 -10.39
CA VAL A 5 -7.98 46.67 -11.65
C VAL A 5 -6.98 46.63 -12.81
N GLU A 6 -7.27 45.82 -13.84
CA GLU A 6 -6.44 45.72 -15.05
C GLU A 6 -6.37 47.11 -15.75
N PRO A 7 -5.17 47.61 -16.08
CA PRO A 7 -5.04 48.92 -16.71
C PRO A 7 -5.56 48.91 -18.15
N GLU A 8 -6.48 49.84 -18.47
CA GLU A 8 -7.00 50.08 -19.82
C GLU A 8 -5.87 50.51 -20.78
N HIS A 9 -5.92 50.05 -22.04
CA HIS A 9 -4.90 50.33 -23.06
C HIS A 9 -4.86 51.82 -23.43
N GLY A 10 -4.11 52.61 -22.66
CA GLY A 10 -3.94 54.05 -22.83
C GLY A 10 -2.57 54.44 -23.40
N GLN A 11 -2.52 55.43 -24.30
CA GLN A 11 -1.27 55.97 -24.90
C GLN A 11 -0.47 56.89 -23.95
N THR A 12 -0.68 56.81 -22.64
CA THR A 12 -0.01 57.63 -21.63
C THR A 12 1.30 56.98 -21.17
N ALA A 13 2.32 57.79 -20.89
CA ALA A 13 3.62 57.32 -20.37
C ALA A 13 3.52 56.59 -19.01
N GLN A 14 2.35 56.62 -18.37
CA GLN A 14 2.02 55.89 -17.14
C GLN A 14 1.62 54.43 -17.40
N TYR A 15 1.07 54.11 -18.58
CA TYR A 15 0.55 52.78 -18.91
C TYR A 15 1.58 51.64 -18.77
N PRO A 16 2.84 51.77 -19.24
CA PRO A 16 3.84 50.71 -19.06
C PRO A 16 4.16 50.43 -17.59
N ARG A 17 4.17 51.47 -16.75
CA ARG A 17 4.52 51.36 -15.33
C ARG A 17 3.38 50.72 -14.52
N GLU A 18 2.14 51.05 -14.87
CA GLU A 18 0.94 50.45 -14.29
C GLU A 18 0.79 48.98 -14.72
N LEU A 19 1.09 48.66 -15.98
CA LEU A 19 1.08 47.29 -16.50
C LEU A 19 2.16 46.42 -15.84
N ASP A 20 3.37 46.93 -15.63
CA ASP A 20 4.44 46.23 -14.90
C ASP A 20 4.04 45.96 -13.44
N ALA A 21 3.43 46.94 -12.78
CA ALA A 21 2.93 46.79 -11.41
C ALA A 21 1.81 45.74 -11.33
N TYR A 22 0.89 45.75 -12.29
CA TYR A 22 -0.20 44.77 -12.39
C TYR A 22 0.32 43.36 -12.64
N ASN A 23 1.22 43.18 -13.62
CA ASN A 23 1.82 41.87 -13.91
C ASN A 23 2.58 41.33 -12.70
N LYS A 24 3.39 42.18 -12.04
CA LYS A 24 4.13 41.78 -10.83
C LYS A 24 3.19 41.38 -9.68
N TRP A 25 2.09 42.12 -9.48
CA TRP A 25 1.07 41.76 -8.49
C TRP A 25 0.40 40.43 -8.84
N ARG A 26 -0.03 40.25 -10.09
CA ARG A 26 -0.69 39.03 -10.56
C ARG A 26 0.22 37.81 -10.40
N ASP A 27 1.48 37.92 -10.80
CA ASP A 27 2.44 36.82 -10.68
C ASP A 27 2.71 36.48 -9.20
N GLN A 28 2.71 37.48 -8.32
CA GLN A 28 2.84 37.28 -6.88
C GLN A 28 1.57 36.66 -6.26
N ASP A 29 0.38 37.10 -6.66
CA ASP A 29 -0.91 36.55 -6.20
C ASP A 29 -1.06 35.09 -6.64
N LEU A 30 -0.76 34.79 -7.91
CA LEU A 30 -0.69 33.42 -8.41
C LEU A 30 0.34 32.60 -7.62
N SER A 31 1.55 33.12 -7.41
CA SER A 31 2.57 32.43 -6.61
C SER A 31 2.11 32.12 -5.19
N VAL A 32 1.40 33.06 -4.54
CA VAL A 32 0.87 32.90 -3.19
C VAL A 32 -0.28 31.89 -3.17
N ALA A 33 -1.26 32.00 -4.07
CA ALA A 33 -2.41 31.11 -4.14
C ALA A 33 -2.00 29.67 -4.48
N TYR A 34 -1.14 29.47 -5.48
CA TYR A 34 -0.59 28.16 -5.83
C TYR A 34 0.29 27.60 -4.71
N GLY A 35 1.17 28.42 -4.11
CA GLY A 35 2.01 28.00 -2.98
C GLY A 35 1.18 27.57 -1.77
N SER A 36 0.15 28.33 -1.42
CA SER A 36 -0.78 28.03 -0.32
C SER A 36 -1.57 26.74 -0.55
N THR A 37 -2.02 26.54 -1.80
CA THR A 37 -2.76 25.34 -2.21
C THR A 37 -1.87 24.10 -2.20
N LEU A 38 -0.65 24.20 -2.74
CA LEU A 38 0.34 23.13 -2.73
C LEU A 38 0.74 22.77 -1.29
N ALA A 39 0.99 23.77 -0.42
CA ALA A 39 1.31 23.53 0.99
C ALA A 39 0.16 22.83 1.73
N THR A 40 -1.09 23.21 1.48
CA THR A 40 -2.26 22.58 2.08
C THR A 40 -2.46 21.15 1.58
N ARG A 41 -2.26 20.92 0.28
CA ARG A 41 -2.30 19.58 -0.32
C ARG A 41 -1.21 18.66 0.25
N LEU A 42 0.01 19.16 0.39
CA LEU A 42 1.11 18.39 1.00
C LEU A 42 0.82 18.04 2.45
N ARG A 43 0.30 18.98 3.26
CA ARG A 43 -0.12 18.68 4.64
C ARG A 43 -1.19 17.59 4.70
N ALA A 44 -2.19 17.65 3.81
CA ALA A 44 -3.24 16.62 3.74
C ALA A 44 -2.67 15.26 3.31
N LEU A 45 -1.72 15.24 2.38
CA LEU A 45 -1.05 14.03 1.93
C LEU A 45 -0.21 13.40 3.06
N THR A 46 0.55 14.21 3.81
CA THR A 46 1.32 13.77 4.97
C THR A 46 0.44 13.19 6.07
N LEU A 47 -0.72 13.80 6.35
CA LEU A 47 -1.68 13.27 7.32
C LEU A 47 -2.22 11.90 6.90
N ARG A 48 -2.62 11.74 5.63
CA ARG A 48 -3.10 10.45 5.09
C ARG A 48 -2.01 9.38 5.12
N PHE A 49 -0.79 9.75 4.77
CA PHE A 49 0.37 8.86 4.81
C PHE A 49 0.63 8.35 6.24
N ASN A 50 0.62 9.25 7.23
CA ASN A 50 0.85 8.89 8.64
C ASN A 50 -0.26 8.05 9.27
N GLN A 51 -1.51 8.22 8.80
CA GLN A 51 -2.68 7.49 9.31
C GLN A 51 -2.99 6.22 8.52
N TYR A 52 -2.18 5.88 7.52
CA TYR A 52 -2.48 4.78 6.62
C TYR A 52 -2.34 3.43 7.35
N VAL A 53 -3.41 2.63 7.33
CA VAL A 53 -3.41 1.25 7.85
C VAL A 53 -3.64 0.30 6.68
N LEU A 54 -2.74 -0.67 6.51
CA LEU A 54 -2.84 -1.73 5.52
C LEU A 54 -3.96 -2.70 5.92
N ASP A 55 -4.89 -2.90 4.99
CA ASP A 55 -5.85 -3.98 5.05
C ASP A 55 -5.15 -5.29 4.62
N PRO A 56 -5.22 -6.36 5.43
CA PRO A 56 -4.66 -7.67 5.06
C PRO A 56 -5.11 -8.18 3.68
N LYS A 57 -6.28 -7.77 3.20
CA LYS A 57 -6.91 -8.25 1.97
C LYS A 57 -6.39 -7.57 0.69
N TYR A 58 -5.86 -6.35 0.78
CA TYR A 58 -5.46 -5.54 -0.38
C TYR A 58 -3.99 -5.08 -0.35
N SER A 59 -3.11 -5.84 0.32
CA SER A 59 -1.75 -5.41 0.68
C SER A 59 -0.89 -4.90 -0.48
N MET A 60 -1.06 -5.40 -1.70
CA MET A 60 -0.26 -4.98 -2.88
C MET A 60 -0.71 -3.65 -3.50
N ILE A 61 -2.02 -3.44 -3.65
CA ILE A 61 -2.55 -2.18 -4.20
C ILE A 61 -2.25 -1.04 -3.22
N GLN A 62 -2.43 -1.32 -1.93
CA GLN A 62 -2.16 -0.36 -0.87
C GLN A 62 -0.66 -0.05 -0.70
N HIS A 63 0.21 -1.04 -0.88
CA HIS A 63 1.65 -0.80 -0.95
C HIS A 63 2.04 0.11 -2.14
N ARG A 64 1.39 -0.07 -3.31
CA ARG A 64 1.58 0.83 -4.45
C ARG A 64 1.11 2.25 -4.11
N THR A 65 -0.04 2.39 -3.46
CA THR A 65 -0.55 3.67 -2.97
C THR A 65 0.42 4.36 -2.01
N LEU A 66 1.03 3.63 -1.07
CA LEU A 66 2.06 4.18 -0.18
C LEU A 66 3.33 4.62 -0.94
N LYS A 67 3.79 3.83 -1.93
CA LYS A 67 4.91 4.23 -2.81
C LYS A 67 4.62 5.53 -3.56
N ASP A 68 3.41 5.65 -4.10
CA ASP A 68 3.00 6.82 -4.88
C ASP A 68 2.88 8.08 -3.98
N MET A 69 2.37 7.94 -2.75
CA MET A 69 2.35 9.03 -1.76
C MET A 69 3.76 9.50 -1.37
N ILE A 70 4.71 8.58 -1.19
CA ILE A 70 6.11 8.92 -0.90
C ILE A 70 6.72 9.72 -2.06
N ARG A 71 6.49 9.30 -3.31
CA ARG A 71 6.96 10.03 -4.50
C ARG A 71 6.35 11.43 -4.60
N GLU A 72 5.06 11.58 -4.32
CA GLU A 72 4.40 12.89 -4.32
C GLU A 72 4.94 13.82 -3.22
N LEU A 73 5.22 13.29 -2.02
CA LEU A 73 5.82 14.06 -0.93
C LEU A 73 7.26 14.50 -1.25
N GLN A 74 8.06 13.61 -1.85
CA GLN A 74 9.42 13.94 -2.30
C GLN A 74 9.42 15.00 -3.41
N ASN A 75 8.53 14.88 -4.40
CA ASN A 75 8.38 15.87 -5.46
C ASN A 75 7.89 17.24 -4.93
N GLY A 76 7.15 17.24 -3.82
CA GLY A 76 6.72 18.45 -3.11
C GLY A 76 7.82 19.10 -2.26
N GLY A 77 9.06 18.63 -2.33
CA GLY A 77 10.18 19.16 -1.53
C GLY A 77 10.16 18.74 -0.06
N THR A 78 9.42 17.68 0.29
CA THR A 78 9.44 17.14 1.66
C THR A 78 10.57 16.12 1.79
N GLU A 79 11.57 16.41 2.61
CA GLU A 79 12.63 15.45 2.94
C GLU A 79 12.09 14.36 3.87
N LEU A 80 11.62 13.27 3.27
CA LEU A 80 11.26 12.04 3.98
C LEU A 80 12.51 11.17 4.15
N SER A 81 13.06 11.13 5.36
CA SER A 81 14.15 10.22 5.73
C SER A 81 13.72 8.77 5.52
N ASP A 82 14.66 7.91 5.10
CA ASP A 82 14.43 6.46 4.99
C ASP A 82 13.85 5.89 6.30
N GLU A 83 14.32 6.35 7.45
CA GLU A 83 13.82 5.93 8.75
C GLU A 83 12.33 6.29 8.96
N GLN A 84 11.90 7.47 8.50
CA GLN A 84 10.50 7.90 8.59
C GLN A 84 9.61 7.08 7.65
N GLN A 85 10.09 6.81 6.43
CA GLN A 85 9.39 5.95 5.49
C GLN A 85 9.23 4.53 6.06
N VAL A 86 10.30 3.98 6.63
CA VAL A 86 10.31 2.68 7.31
C VAL A 86 9.32 2.65 8.48
N LEU A 87 9.34 3.66 9.35
CA LEU A 87 8.46 3.70 10.52
C LEU A 87 6.98 3.77 10.14
N VAL A 88 6.63 4.54 9.11
CA VAL A 88 5.23 4.63 8.64
C VAL A 88 4.78 3.31 8.03
N VAL A 89 5.61 2.68 7.19
CA VAL A 89 5.29 1.36 6.64
C VAL A 89 5.11 0.34 7.76
N LEU A 90 6.01 0.32 8.74
CA LEU A 90 5.94 -0.60 9.87
C LEU A 90 4.66 -0.39 10.69
N ARG A 91 4.27 0.86 10.95
CA ARG A 91 3.02 1.21 11.65
C ARG A 91 1.77 0.80 10.86
N SER A 92 1.82 0.93 9.54
CA SER A 92 0.70 0.61 8.67
C SER A 92 0.36 -0.88 8.64
N LEU A 93 1.30 -1.77 8.95
CA LEU A 93 1.04 -3.21 8.90
C LEU A 93 0.05 -3.67 10.00
N PRO A 94 -0.93 -4.53 9.70
CA PRO A 94 -1.87 -5.00 10.72
C PRO A 94 -1.22 -5.98 11.70
N GLU A 95 -1.40 -5.74 13.00
CA GLU A 95 -0.70 -6.44 14.08
C GLU A 95 -1.00 -7.95 14.10
N GLN A 96 -2.25 -8.34 13.86
CA GLN A 96 -2.69 -9.74 13.92
C GLN A 96 -2.02 -10.61 12.86
N THR A 97 -1.68 -10.03 11.70
CA THR A 97 -1.10 -10.77 10.57
C THR A 97 0.41 -10.58 10.50
N TRP A 98 0.92 -9.41 10.86
CA TRP A 98 2.31 -9.01 10.62
C TRP A 98 3.13 -8.76 11.89
N GLY A 99 2.61 -8.99 13.10
CA GLY A 99 3.32 -8.73 14.36
C GLY A 99 4.73 -9.34 14.43
N HIS A 100 4.90 -10.61 14.03
CA HIS A 100 6.23 -11.24 13.95
C HIS A 100 7.15 -10.57 12.91
N VAL A 101 6.60 -10.05 11.83
CA VAL A 101 7.37 -9.33 10.81
C VAL A 101 7.79 -7.96 11.32
N LYS A 102 6.91 -7.26 12.03
CA LYS A 102 7.24 -6.01 12.69
C LYS A 102 8.39 -6.20 13.67
N LEU A 103 8.29 -7.22 14.53
CA LEU A 103 9.32 -7.56 15.51
C LEU A 103 10.68 -7.84 14.85
N VAL A 104 10.70 -8.60 13.74
CA VAL A 104 11.94 -8.86 12.99
C VAL A 104 12.51 -7.59 12.36
N LEU A 105 11.65 -6.72 11.81
CA LEU A 105 12.09 -5.46 11.20
C LEU A 105 12.57 -4.44 12.23
N THR A 106 12.01 -4.41 13.44
CA THR A 106 12.46 -3.51 14.52
C THR A 106 13.80 -3.89 15.12
N HIS A 107 14.19 -5.16 15.02
CA HIS A 107 15.46 -5.67 15.56
C HIS A 107 16.55 -5.85 14.50
N ASN A 108 16.24 -5.63 13.22
CA ASN A 108 17.19 -5.86 12.13
C ASN A 108 17.82 -4.56 11.65
N GLU A 109 19.07 -4.33 12.07
CA GLU A 109 19.83 -3.12 11.72
C GLU A 109 20.25 -3.05 10.24
N GLN A 110 20.08 -4.13 9.46
CA GLN A 110 20.50 -4.16 8.05
C GLN A 110 19.40 -3.72 7.07
N ILE A 111 18.15 -3.63 7.51
CA ILE A 111 17.02 -3.27 6.66
C ILE A 111 16.54 -1.85 7.02
N LYS A 112 17.36 -0.85 6.67
CA LYS A 112 17.08 0.57 6.95
C LYS A 112 16.37 1.30 5.81
N THR A 113 16.39 0.74 4.60
CA THR A 113 15.82 1.39 3.42
C THR A 113 14.41 0.90 3.16
N PHE A 114 13.58 1.79 2.62
CA PHE A 114 12.21 1.48 2.23
C PHE A 114 12.14 0.33 1.21
N ASP A 115 13.02 0.31 0.21
CA ASP A 115 13.05 -0.80 -0.77
C ASP A 115 13.49 -2.14 -0.13
N GLY A 116 14.38 -2.10 0.87
CA GLY A 116 14.75 -3.28 1.65
C GLY A 116 13.55 -3.87 2.41
N ILE A 117 12.76 -3.01 3.07
CA ILE A 117 11.54 -3.41 3.75
C ILE A 117 10.48 -3.91 2.76
N ALA A 118 10.29 -3.20 1.65
CA ALA A 118 9.34 -3.59 0.61
C ALA A 118 9.65 -5.00 0.06
N ASN A 119 10.92 -5.29 -0.23
CA ASN A 119 11.35 -6.61 -0.68
C ASN A 119 11.15 -7.68 0.39
N HIS A 120 11.46 -7.39 1.65
CA HIS A 120 11.25 -8.33 2.76
C HIS A 120 9.76 -8.64 2.98
N LEU A 121 8.90 -7.62 2.90
CA LEU A 121 7.45 -7.77 3.01
C LEU A 121 6.88 -8.58 1.85
N LYS A 122 7.36 -8.34 0.63
CA LYS A 122 6.97 -9.12 -0.55
C LYS A 122 7.32 -10.60 -0.37
N LEU A 123 8.56 -10.90 0.04
CA LEU A 123 9.01 -12.28 0.28
C LEU A 123 8.19 -12.98 1.37
N LYS A 124 7.85 -12.28 2.46
CA LYS A 124 6.99 -12.84 3.51
C LYS A 124 5.54 -13.01 3.07
N ALA A 125 5.01 -12.12 2.23
CA ALA A 125 3.68 -12.27 1.65
C ALA A 125 3.62 -13.50 0.72
N ASP A 126 4.62 -13.68 -0.14
CA ASP A 126 4.69 -14.79 -1.07
C ASP A 126 4.89 -16.14 -0.35
N ARG A 127 5.75 -16.17 0.69
CA ARG A 127 5.87 -17.34 1.58
C ARG A 127 4.53 -17.70 2.22
N ARG A 128 3.78 -16.72 2.73
CA ARG A 128 2.48 -17.00 3.35
C ARG A 128 1.46 -17.56 2.36
N LYS A 129 1.46 -17.05 1.12
CA LYS A 129 0.59 -17.58 0.05
C LYS A 129 0.92 -19.03 -0.25
N SER A 130 2.20 -19.40 -0.33
CA SER A 130 2.61 -20.78 -0.58
C SER A 130 2.28 -21.69 0.60
N GLU A 131 2.48 -21.24 1.84
CA GLU A 131 2.08 -21.97 3.06
C GLU A 131 0.56 -22.22 3.11
N CYS A 132 -0.24 -21.20 2.80
CA CYS A 132 -1.71 -21.33 2.75
C CYS A 132 -2.15 -22.32 1.67
N ALA A 133 -1.51 -22.29 0.49
CA ALA A 133 -1.75 -23.25 -0.59
C ALA A 133 -1.33 -24.68 -0.19
N GLN A 134 -0.21 -24.83 0.52
CA GLN A 134 0.26 -26.12 1.04
C GLN A 134 -0.71 -26.69 2.10
N GLN A 135 -1.20 -25.86 3.02
CA GLN A 135 -2.21 -26.25 3.99
C GLN A 135 -3.54 -26.62 3.32
N ALA A 136 -3.98 -25.87 2.31
CA ALA A 136 -5.18 -26.21 1.54
C ALA A 136 -5.01 -27.56 0.82
N ALA A 137 -3.84 -27.82 0.23
CA ALA A 137 -3.53 -29.11 -0.39
C ALA A 137 -3.50 -30.25 0.63
N LEU A 138 -2.87 -30.06 1.80
CA LEU A 138 -2.84 -31.05 2.88
C LEU A 138 -4.25 -31.42 3.37
N VAL A 139 -5.14 -30.42 3.54
CA VAL A 139 -6.53 -30.65 3.94
C VAL A 139 -7.30 -31.39 2.84
N ALA A 140 -7.11 -31.01 1.57
CA ALA A 140 -7.74 -31.71 0.44
C ALA A 140 -7.28 -33.18 0.36
N HIS A 141 -5.99 -33.45 0.59
CA HIS A 141 -5.44 -34.80 0.60
C HIS A 141 -5.88 -35.61 1.84
N ALA A 142 -6.12 -34.97 2.99
CA ALA A 142 -6.62 -35.64 4.19
C ALA A 142 -8.03 -36.24 3.97
N GLY A 143 -8.86 -35.62 3.13
CA GLY A 143 -10.19 -36.12 2.75
C GLY A 143 -10.18 -37.27 1.72
N GLN A 144 -9.04 -37.57 1.09
CA GLN A 144 -8.91 -38.60 0.05
C GLN A 144 -8.46 -39.97 0.57
N ARG A 145 -8.40 -40.19 1.89
CA ARG A 145 -8.09 -41.50 2.45
C ARG A 145 -9.21 -42.48 2.11
N LYS A 146 -8.96 -43.36 1.13
CA LYS A 146 -9.87 -44.43 0.72
C LYS A 146 -10.29 -45.23 1.97
N PRO A 147 -11.60 -45.46 2.22
CA PRO A 147 -12.00 -46.36 3.27
C PRO A 147 -11.43 -47.74 2.97
N HIS A 148 -10.78 -48.33 3.97
CA HIS A 148 -10.28 -49.70 3.88
C HIS A 148 -11.48 -50.61 3.61
N LYS A 149 -11.62 -51.11 2.37
CA LYS A 149 -12.67 -52.08 2.04
C LYS A 149 -12.36 -53.35 2.82
N GLY A 150 -13.02 -53.54 3.96
CA GLY A 150 -12.97 -54.77 4.73
C GLY A 150 -13.31 -55.94 3.81
N LYS A 151 -12.49 -56.98 3.82
CA LYS A 151 -12.74 -58.21 3.06
C LYS A 151 -14.11 -58.75 3.45
N ARG A 152 -15.06 -58.70 2.51
CA ARG A 152 -16.39 -59.29 2.65
C ARG A 152 -16.23 -60.81 2.75
N TRP A 153 -16.52 -61.35 3.92
CA TRP A 153 -16.53 -62.80 4.17
C TRP A 153 -17.70 -63.44 3.40
N ASN A 154 -17.41 -64.25 2.39
CA ASN A 154 -18.43 -65.05 1.73
C ASN A 154 -18.70 -66.30 2.59
N LYS A 155 -19.93 -66.45 3.08
CA LYS A 155 -20.41 -67.71 3.68
C LYS A 155 -20.59 -68.74 2.55
N PRO A 156 -20.19 -70.01 2.73
CA PRO A 156 -20.44 -71.04 1.74
C PRO A 156 -21.91 -71.45 1.80
N THR A 157 -22.64 -71.24 0.70
CA THR A 157 -23.98 -71.80 0.51
C THR A 157 -23.84 -73.28 0.21
N GLY A 158 -24.30 -74.14 1.12
CA GLY A 158 -24.31 -75.58 0.91
C GLY A 158 -25.27 -75.97 -0.21
N ALA A 159 -24.73 -76.44 -1.33
CA ALA A 159 -25.48 -77.18 -2.33
C ALA A 159 -25.43 -78.67 -1.97
N ARG A 160 -26.51 -79.21 -1.40
CA ARG A 160 -26.71 -80.65 -1.26
C ARG A 160 -27.36 -81.16 -2.55
N GLN A 161 -26.56 -81.75 -3.42
CA GLN A 161 -27.03 -82.62 -4.49
C GLN A 161 -27.50 -83.95 -3.89
N SER A 162 -28.64 -84.45 -4.35
CA SER A 162 -28.89 -85.89 -4.43
C SER A 162 -29.94 -86.13 -5.51
N GLN A 163 -29.45 -86.57 -6.68
CA GLN A 163 -30.18 -87.41 -7.63
C GLN A 163 -30.13 -88.85 -7.12
N THR A 164 -31.28 -89.53 -7.14
CA THR A 164 -31.61 -90.85 -7.74
C THR A 164 -32.86 -91.37 -7.07
#